data_AF-A0A183P5I6-F1
#
_entry.id   AF-A0A183P5I6-F1
#
_cell.length_a   1.000
_cell.length_b   1.000
_cell.length_c   1.000
_cell.angle_alpha   90.00
_cell.angle_beta   90.00
_cell.angle_gamma   90.00
#
_symmetry.space_group_name_H-M   'P 1'
#
loop_
_entity.id
_entity.type
_entity.pdbx_description
1 polymer ?
#
loop_
_entity_poly.entity_id
_entity_poly.type
_entity_poly.pdbx_seq_one_letter_code
_entity_poly.pdbx_strand_id
1 'polypeptide(L)'
;MNQKHLLRFIKKTIRTKSDVYVCEDPKTKKPMTLSELVDKIGITLYDLNIDNLDVHADRNTFHRFDKFNAKYNPIGQSQLREVFLKTDNYIKGVFFAHVLKDIITNVFQPLFEVTVNPKSHPELHAFLQYVTGFDSVDDESKSDKVVFNASTPTPDVYDLNENPPYSYYIFYMFANISQLNQLRR
;
A
#
# COMPACT_ATOMS: atom_id res chain seq x y z
N MET A 1 1.65 -3.40 -6.70
CA MET A 1 2.09 -2.00 -6.95
C MET A 1 3.59 -1.98 -7.24
N ASN A 2 4.00 -1.43 -8.39
CA ASN A 2 5.42 -1.22 -8.67
C ASN A 2 5.97 -0.13 -7.73
N GLN A 3 7.23 -0.25 -7.29
CA GLN A 3 7.96 0.75 -6.49
C GLN A 3 7.78 2.18 -7.04
N LYS A 4 7.74 2.33 -8.38
CA LYS A 4 7.51 3.62 -9.05
C LYS A 4 6.13 4.23 -8.74
N HIS A 5 5.09 3.41 -8.60
CA HIS A 5 3.73 3.90 -8.30
C HIS A 5 3.62 4.38 -6.86
N LEU A 6 4.15 3.62 -5.90
CA LEU A 6 4.20 4.05 -4.50
C LEU A 6 4.96 5.37 -4.37
N LEU A 7 6.12 5.46 -5.02
CA LEU A 7 6.92 6.67 -4.99
C LEU A 7 6.18 7.87 -5.61
N ARG A 8 5.49 7.67 -6.74
CA ARG A 8 4.66 8.70 -7.37
C ARG A 8 3.53 9.15 -6.45
N PHE A 9 2.87 8.21 -5.77
CA PHE A 9 1.84 8.52 -4.79
C PHE A 9 2.39 9.39 -3.65
N ILE A 10 3.50 8.99 -3.04
CA ILE A 10 4.12 9.75 -1.94
C ILE A 10 4.52 11.16 -2.42
N LYS A 11 5.22 11.28 -3.56
CA LYS A 11 5.60 12.59 -4.13
C LYS A 11 4.38 13.47 -4.41
N LYS A 12 3.30 12.88 -4.94
CA LYS A 12 2.04 13.61 -5.20
C LYS A 12 1.42 14.08 -3.88
N THR A 13 1.33 13.20 -2.88
CA THR A 13 0.71 13.51 -1.59
C THR A 13 1.48 14.59 -0.85
N ILE A 14 2.81 14.55 -0.82
CA ILE A 14 3.64 15.62 -0.23
C ILE A 14 3.35 16.96 -0.89
N ARG A 15 3.20 17.00 -2.22
CA ARG A 15 2.90 18.25 -2.95
C ARG A 15 1.47 18.76 -2.73
N THR A 16 0.49 17.88 -2.59
CA THR A 16 -0.93 18.28 -2.51
C THR A 16 -1.49 18.39 -1.09
N LYS A 17 -0.86 17.73 -0.12
CA LYS A 17 -1.34 17.60 1.27
C LYS A 17 -0.22 17.95 2.27
N SER A 18 0.59 18.96 1.96
CA SER A 18 1.72 19.42 2.79
C SER A 18 1.31 19.81 4.22
N ASP A 19 0.11 20.40 4.36
CA ASP A 19 -0.34 21.03 5.60
C ASP A 19 -1.04 20.05 6.56
N VAL A 20 -1.16 18.78 6.18
CA VAL A 20 -1.79 17.75 7.00
C VAL A 20 -0.84 17.35 8.13
N TYR A 21 -1.34 17.34 9.38
CA TYR A 21 -0.61 16.80 10.52
C TYR A 21 -0.48 15.28 10.41
N VAL A 22 0.74 14.76 10.44
CA VAL A 22 1.03 13.34 10.16
C VAL A 22 1.78 12.62 11.28
N CYS A 23 2.38 13.35 12.22
CA CYS A 23 3.02 12.78 13.40
C CYS A 23 3.22 13.85 14.48
N GLU A 24 3.69 13.44 15.66
CA GLU A 24 4.14 14.35 16.70
C GLU A 24 5.66 14.44 16.71
N ASP A 25 6.20 15.61 17.03
CA ASP A 25 7.64 15.73 17.27
C ASP A 25 8.02 14.93 18.54
N PRO A 26 9.03 14.03 18.48
CA PRO A 26 9.42 13.21 19.63
C PRO A 26 9.87 14.02 20.85
N LYS A 27 10.42 15.23 20.66
CA LYS A 27 10.97 16.09 21.71
C LYS A 27 9.93 17.06 22.26
N THR A 28 9.17 17.70 21.37
CA THR A 28 8.24 18.78 21.77
C THR A 28 6.81 18.31 21.97
N LYS A 29 6.47 17.08 21.53
CA LYS A 29 5.11 16.53 21.53
C LYS A 29 4.09 17.39 20.80
N LYS A 30 4.55 18.31 19.94
CA LYS A 30 3.68 19.13 19.11
C LYS A 30 3.34 18.37 17.83
N PRO A 31 2.09 18.53 17.31
CA PRO A 31 1.74 18.05 15.99
C PRO A 31 2.67 18.64 14.92
N MET A 32 3.10 17.79 13.99
CA MET A 32 3.98 18.14 12.88
C MET A 32 3.29 17.79 11.56
N THR A 33 3.33 18.74 10.63
CA THR A 33 2.78 18.61 9.28
C THR A 33 3.64 17.72 8.39
N LEU A 34 3.08 17.28 7.27
CA LEU A 34 3.80 16.50 6.28
C LEU A 34 4.97 17.29 5.68
N SER A 35 4.83 18.61 5.51
CA SER A 35 5.93 19.47 5.06
C SER A 35 7.07 19.49 6.07
N GLU A 36 6.76 19.78 7.34
CA GLU A 36 7.76 19.84 8.41
C GLU A 36 8.45 18.48 8.61
N LEU A 37 7.72 17.38 8.45
CA LEU A 37 8.29 16.04 8.47
C LEU A 37 9.33 15.86 7.35
N VAL A 38 9.00 16.24 6.11
CA VAL A 38 9.91 16.11 4.96
C VAL A 38 11.15 17.00 5.14
N ASP A 39 10.96 18.23 5.61
CA ASP A 39 12.05 19.16 5.90
C ASP A 39 12.98 18.62 7.00
N LYS A 40 12.41 17.99 8.04
CA LYS A 40 13.16 17.36 9.14
C LYS A 40 13.96 16.14 8.71
N ILE A 41 13.43 15.35 7.78
CA ILE A 41 14.15 14.20 7.21
C ILE A 41 15.29 14.68 6.28
N GLY A 42 15.20 15.92 5.76
CA GLY A 42 16.23 16.52 4.91
C GLY A 42 16.30 15.89 3.52
N ILE A 43 15.20 15.29 3.04
CA ILE A 43 15.11 14.70 1.71
C ILE A 43 14.33 15.64 0.81
N THR A 44 14.91 16.03 -0.33
CA THR A 44 14.16 16.77 -1.34
C THR A 44 13.23 15.83 -2.11
N LEU A 45 12.12 16.36 -2.65
CA LEU A 45 11.21 15.60 -3.52
C LEU A 45 11.92 14.98 -4.75
N TYR A 46 13.02 15.58 -5.19
CA TYR A 46 13.84 15.06 -6.28
C TYR A 46 14.61 13.82 -5.84
N ASP A 47 15.20 13.86 -4.65
CA ASP A 47 16.04 12.80 -4.09
C ASP A 47 15.24 11.62 -3.52
N LEU A 48 13.94 11.81 -3.26
CA LEU A 48 13.09 10.75 -2.73
C LEU A 48 13.05 9.55 -3.68
N ASN A 49 13.46 8.40 -3.15
CA ASN A 49 13.49 7.09 -3.79
C ASN A 49 12.88 6.01 -2.84
N ILE A 50 12.86 4.76 -3.31
CA ILE A 50 12.28 3.64 -2.53
C ILE A 50 13.15 3.24 -1.34
N ASP A 51 14.46 3.43 -1.43
CA ASP A 51 15.42 3.10 -0.36
C ASP A 51 15.17 4.00 0.86
N ASN A 52 14.69 5.22 0.64
CA ASN A 52 14.27 6.10 1.73
C ASN A 52 13.07 5.57 2.54
N LEU A 53 12.33 4.57 2.04
CA LEU A 53 11.22 3.93 2.78
C LEU A 53 11.68 2.73 3.62
N ASP A 54 12.94 2.33 3.51
CA ASP A 54 13.52 1.13 4.17
C ASP A 54 12.61 -0.09 4.06
N VAL A 55 12.16 -0.39 2.84
CA VAL A 55 11.27 -1.52 2.51
C VAL A 55 12.01 -2.75 2.03
N HIS A 56 13.34 -2.81 2.22
CA HIS A 56 14.17 -3.90 1.73
C HIS A 56 14.06 -5.15 2.60
N ALA A 57 13.78 -6.29 1.98
CA ALA A 57 14.09 -7.59 2.55
C ALA A 57 15.55 -7.94 2.19
N ASP A 58 16.41 -8.11 3.20
CA ASP A 58 17.77 -8.61 3.02
C ASP A 58 17.73 -10.07 2.49
N ARG A 59 18.74 -10.51 1.73
CA ARG A 59 18.84 -11.90 1.24
C ARG A 59 18.88 -12.92 2.39
N ASN A 60 19.34 -12.50 3.57
CA ASN A 60 19.30 -13.31 4.80
C ASN A 60 17.95 -13.30 5.54
N THR A 61 16.94 -12.58 5.02
CA THR A 61 15.59 -12.51 5.62
C THR A 61 14.55 -13.35 4.89
N PHE A 62 14.92 -14.02 3.80
CA PHE A 62 14.08 -15.08 3.23
C PHE A 62 13.88 -16.19 4.28
N HIS A 63 12.61 -16.47 4.58
CA HIS A 63 12.13 -17.48 5.56
C HIS A 63 12.22 -17.12 7.06
N ARG A 64 12.56 -15.87 7.43
CA ARG A 64 12.65 -15.44 8.84
C ARG A 64 12.02 -14.06 9.06
N PHE A 65 10.68 -14.01 9.02
CA PHE A 65 9.88 -12.80 9.28
C PHE A 65 10.10 -12.21 10.69
N ASP A 66 10.51 -13.03 11.66
CA ASP A 66 10.91 -12.63 13.02
C ASP A 66 12.15 -11.71 13.01
N LYS A 67 13.17 -12.05 12.22
CA LYS A 67 14.39 -11.23 12.06
C LYS A 67 14.16 -10.00 11.17
N PHE A 68 13.23 -10.08 10.22
CA PHE A 68 12.76 -8.91 9.47
C PHE A 68 12.14 -7.89 10.44
N ASN A 69 11.22 -8.31 11.31
CA ASN A 69 10.56 -7.42 12.30
C ASN A 69 11.49 -6.92 13.42
N ALA A 70 12.44 -7.73 13.89
CA ALA A 70 13.35 -7.35 14.99
C ALA A 70 14.39 -6.29 14.60
N LYS A 71 14.69 -6.11 13.30
CA LYS A 71 15.58 -5.05 12.79
C LYS A 71 14.92 -3.65 12.84
N TYR A 72 13.62 -3.56 13.13
CA TYR A 72 12.80 -2.34 13.09
C TYR A 72 12.57 -1.61 14.44
N ASN A 73 13.37 -1.84 15.49
CA ASN A 73 13.28 -1.04 16.72
C ASN A 73 14.66 -0.79 17.34
N PRO A 74 15.07 0.44 17.75
CA PRO A 74 14.21 1.57 18.15
C PRO A 74 14.54 2.98 17.54
N ILE A 75 15.45 3.13 16.57
CA ILE A 75 15.91 4.48 16.11
C ILE A 75 15.78 4.71 14.59
N GLY A 76 15.36 3.70 13.81
CA GLY A 76 15.55 3.70 12.35
C GLY A 76 14.32 3.58 11.45
N GLN A 77 13.08 3.73 11.94
CA GLN A 77 11.93 3.73 11.01
C GLN A 77 12.04 4.94 10.08
N SER A 78 11.97 4.71 8.77
CA SER A 78 11.61 5.78 7.84
C SER A 78 10.25 6.32 8.26
N GLN A 79 10.21 7.54 8.79
CA GLN A 79 8.97 8.17 9.26
C GLN A 79 7.93 8.23 8.12
N LEU A 80 8.38 8.21 6.85
CA LEU A 80 7.51 8.07 5.69
C LEU A 80 6.81 6.72 5.64
N ARG A 81 7.48 5.61 5.99
CA ARG A 81 6.83 4.30 6.08
C ARG A 81 5.73 4.30 7.14
N GLU A 82 5.97 4.90 8.29
CA GLU A 82 4.95 5.00 9.35
C GLU A 82 3.73 5.79 8.86
N VAL A 83 3.94 6.93 8.23
CA VAL A 83 2.86 7.79 7.73
C VAL A 83 2.10 7.19 6.54
N PHE A 84 2.79 6.56 5.59
CA PHE A 84 2.19 6.12 4.33
C PHE A 84 1.80 4.63 4.28
N LEU A 85 2.46 3.77 5.05
CA LEU A 85 2.36 2.31 4.91
C LEU A 85 1.90 1.59 6.18
N LYS A 86 1.70 2.29 7.30
CA LYS A 86 1.09 1.71 8.50
C LYS A 86 -0.35 2.16 8.66
N THR A 87 -1.16 1.25 9.20
CA THR A 87 -2.54 1.50 9.63
C THR A 87 -2.59 2.20 10.99
N ASP A 88 -1.76 1.76 11.93
CA ASP A 88 -1.58 2.41 13.24
C ASP A 88 -0.56 3.54 13.13
N ASN A 89 -1.06 4.76 12.92
CA ASN A 89 -0.27 5.99 12.91
C ASN A 89 -1.14 7.19 13.32
N TYR A 90 -0.54 8.38 13.38
CA TYR A 90 -1.20 9.61 13.82
C TYR A 90 -2.49 9.94 13.04
N ILE A 91 -2.55 9.58 11.75
CA ILE A 91 -3.69 9.83 10.87
C ILE A 91 -4.57 8.59 10.69
N LYS A 92 -4.44 7.58 11.56
CA LYS A 92 -5.24 6.34 11.55
C LYS A 92 -5.26 5.65 10.17
N GLY A 93 -4.11 5.57 9.52
CA GLY A 93 -3.98 4.82 8.27
C GLY A 93 -4.64 5.49 7.07
N VAL A 94 -5.06 6.77 7.14
CA VAL A 94 -5.70 7.47 6.01
C VAL A 94 -4.89 7.35 4.73
N PHE A 95 -3.57 7.54 4.75
CA PHE A 95 -2.76 7.37 3.53
C PHE A 95 -2.60 5.90 3.12
N PHE A 96 -2.55 4.97 4.08
CA PHE A 96 -2.54 3.54 3.79
C PHE A 96 -3.81 3.12 3.04
N ALA A 97 -4.99 3.60 3.43
CA ALA A 97 -6.25 3.35 2.72
C ALA A 97 -6.17 3.79 1.24
N HIS A 98 -5.64 4.99 0.99
CA HIS A 98 -5.45 5.47 -0.38
C HIS A 98 -4.49 4.58 -1.17
N VAL A 99 -3.39 4.14 -0.56
CA VAL A 99 -2.45 3.19 -1.18
C VAL A 99 -3.14 1.86 -1.47
N LEU A 100 -3.95 1.34 -0.55
CA LEU A 100 -4.70 0.10 -0.69
C LEU A 100 -5.69 0.17 -1.85
N LYS A 101 -6.46 1.25 -1.93
CA LYS A 101 -7.34 1.55 -3.07
C LYS A 101 -6.55 1.59 -4.38
N ASP A 102 -5.47 2.36 -4.42
CA ASP A 102 -4.63 2.49 -5.61
C ASP A 102 -4.05 1.15 -6.05
N ILE A 103 -3.71 0.25 -5.12
CA ILE A 103 -3.25 -1.11 -5.46
C ILE A 103 -4.33 -1.87 -6.23
N ILE A 104 -5.55 -1.92 -5.70
CA ILE A 104 -6.68 -2.63 -6.33
C ILE A 104 -6.98 -2.02 -7.70
N THR A 105 -7.07 -0.69 -7.77
CA THR A 105 -7.31 0.03 -9.03
C THR A 105 -6.21 -0.25 -10.06
N ASN A 106 -4.94 -0.18 -9.68
CA ASN A 106 -3.81 -0.41 -10.60
C ASN A 106 -3.75 -1.85 -11.14
N VAL A 107 -4.28 -2.83 -10.40
CA VAL A 107 -4.37 -4.21 -10.87
C VAL A 107 -5.55 -4.37 -11.82
N PHE A 108 -6.75 -3.94 -11.43
CA PHE A 108 -7.96 -4.32 -12.15
C PHE A 108 -8.38 -3.34 -13.24
N GLN A 109 -8.15 -2.05 -13.08
CA GLN A 109 -8.57 -1.07 -14.08
C GLN A 109 -7.99 -1.35 -15.48
N PRO A 110 -6.66 -1.60 -15.64
CA PRO A 110 -6.12 -1.94 -16.96
C PRO A 110 -6.71 -3.24 -17.53
N LEU A 111 -7.07 -4.20 -16.66
CA LEU A 111 -7.68 -5.47 -17.06
C LEU A 111 -9.10 -5.27 -17.59
N PHE A 112 -9.88 -4.36 -16.99
CA PHE A 112 -11.20 -4.00 -17.50
C PHE A 112 -11.08 -3.23 -18.83
N GLU A 113 -10.21 -2.23 -18.90
CA GLU A 113 -10.00 -1.42 -20.11
C GLU A 113 -9.59 -2.28 -21.32
N VAL A 114 -8.63 -3.20 -21.15
CA VAL A 114 -8.21 -4.11 -22.22
C VAL A 114 -9.26 -5.16 -22.58
N THR A 115 -10.12 -5.54 -21.63
CA THR A 115 -11.23 -6.46 -21.90
C THR A 115 -12.30 -5.79 -22.76
N VAL A 116 -12.64 -4.53 -22.48
CA VAL A 116 -13.60 -3.75 -23.26
C VAL A 116 -13.03 -3.39 -24.64
N ASN A 117 -11.75 -3.01 -24.70
CA ASN A 117 -11.08 -2.64 -25.95
C ASN A 117 -9.67 -3.28 -26.00
N PRO A 118 -9.51 -4.43 -26.67
CA PRO A 118 -8.21 -5.09 -26.83
C PRO A 118 -7.12 -4.22 -27.46
N LYS A 119 -7.49 -3.22 -28.27
CA LYS A 119 -6.54 -2.29 -28.91
C LYS A 119 -6.00 -1.22 -27.95
N SER A 120 -6.63 -1.01 -26.80
CA SER A 120 -6.15 -0.06 -25.80
C SER A 120 -4.80 -0.47 -25.21
N HIS A 121 -4.60 -1.78 -25.03
CA HIS A 121 -3.38 -2.37 -24.48
C HIS A 121 -3.04 -3.68 -25.20
N PRO A 122 -2.51 -3.63 -26.45
CA PRO A 122 -2.32 -4.82 -27.27
C PRO A 122 -1.39 -5.87 -26.65
N GLU A 123 -0.30 -5.44 -26.03
CA GLU A 123 0.66 -6.32 -25.35
C GLU A 123 0.04 -7.00 -24.13
N LEU A 124 -0.71 -6.24 -23.32
CA LEU A 124 -1.43 -6.77 -22.16
C LEU A 124 -2.50 -7.76 -22.61
N HIS A 125 -3.24 -7.47 -23.69
CA HIS A 125 -4.24 -8.38 -24.24
C HIS A 125 -3.63 -9.72 -24.66
N ALA A 126 -2.51 -9.67 -25.40
CA ALA A 126 -1.78 -10.86 -25.82
C ALA A 126 -1.25 -11.65 -24.62
N PHE A 127 -0.66 -10.98 -23.63
CA PHE A 127 -0.19 -11.60 -22.40
C PHE A 127 -1.31 -12.32 -21.64
N LEU A 128 -2.48 -11.69 -21.54
CA LEU A 128 -3.64 -12.25 -20.82
C LEU A 128 -4.23 -13.50 -21.47
N GLN A 129 -3.92 -13.80 -22.73
CA GLN A 129 -4.28 -15.09 -23.35
C GLN A 129 -3.57 -16.28 -22.69
N TYR A 130 -2.43 -16.04 -22.03
CA TYR A 130 -1.64 -17.07 -21.35
C TYR A 130 -1.85 -17.08 -19.83
N VAL A 131 -2.52 -16.07 -19.26
CA VAL A 131 -2.77 -15.97 -17.83
C VAL A 131 -3.98 -16.82 -17.46
N THR A 132 -3.77 -17.81 -16.60
CA THR A 132 -4.81 -18.76 -16.17
C THR A 132 -5.39 -18.46 -14.79
N GLY A 133 -4.69 -17.69 -13.96
CA GLY A 133 -5.11 -17.43 -12.59
C GLY A 133 -4.37 -16.31 -11.91
N PHE A 134 -4.91 -15.89 -10.77
CA PHE A 134 -4.29 -14.98 -9.82
C PHE A 134 -3.96 -15.77 -8.57
N ASP A 135 -2.71 -15.69 -8.14
CA ASP A 135 -2.24 -16.27 -6.90
C ASP A 135 -1.96 -15.16 -5.89
N SER A 136 -2.51 -15.30 -4.69
CA SER A 136 -2.37 -14.35 -3.59
C SER A 136 -1.65 -15.07 -2.45
N VAL A 137 -0.61 -14.45 -1.93
CA VAL A 137 0.28 -15.03 -0.91
C VAL A 137 0.28 -14.16 0.34
N ASP A 138 0.19 -14.80 1.50
CA ASP A 138 0.40 -14.18 2.82
C ASP A 138 1.06 -15.19 3.76
N ASP A 139 1.43 -14.80 4.97
CA ASP A 139 1.95 -15.71 5.99
C ASP A 139 0.78 -16.32 6.78
N GLU A 140 0.28 -17.47 6.32
CA GLU A 140 -0.89 -18.13 6.92
C GLU A 140 -0.65 -18.64 8.35
N SER A 141 0.57 -18.58 8.87
CA SER A 141 0.86 -18.91 10.27
C SER A 141 0.40 -17.84 11.26
N LYS A 142 0.10 -16.62 10.77
CA LYS A 142 -0.34 -15.50 11.60
C LYS A 142 -1.87 -15.48 11.70
N SER A 143 -2.37 -15.31 12.92
CA SER A 143 -3.80 -15.09 13.14
C SER A 143 -4.17 -13.63 12.86
N ASP A 144 -5.18 -13.43 12.02
CA ASP A 144 -5.80 -12.13 11.83
C ASP A 144 -6.48 -11.64 13.12
N LYS A 145 -6.26 -10.36 13.46
CA LYS A 145 -6.89 -9.73 14.63
C LYS A 145 -8.25 -9.10 14.32
N VAL A 146 -8.50 -8.80 13.05
CA VAL A 146 -9.72 -8.15 12.58
C VAL A 146 -10.62 -9.20 11.95
N VAL A 147 -11.89 -9.24 12.38
CA VAL A 147 -12.90 -10.08 11.74
C VAL A 147 -13.50 -9.31 10.56
N PHE A 148 -13.31 -9.81 9.34
CA PHE A 148 -13.91 -9.20 8.15
C PHE A 148 -15.42 -9.47 8.09
N ASN A 149 -16.21 -8.41 8.04
CA ASN A 149 -17.67 -8.47 7.99
C ASN A 149 -18.25 -7.19 7.36
N ALA A 150 -19.59 -7.07 7.35
CA ALA A 150 -20.30 -5.96 6.73
C ALA A 150 -20.00 -4.57 7.33
N SER A 151 -19.48 -4.48 8.56
CA SER A 151 -19.06 -3.21 9.16
C SER A 151 -17.59 -2.87 8.91
N THR A 152 -16.84 -3.74 8.23
CA THR A 152 -15.43 -3.45 7.89
C THR A 152 -15.38 -2.36 6.80
N PRO A 153 -14.56 -1.30 6.98
CA PRO A 153 -14.48 -0.20 6.01
C PRO A 153 -14.04 -0.64 4.61
N THR A 154 -14.46 0.08 3.57
CA THR A 154 -13.99 -0.14 2.19
C THR A 154 -12.54 0.36 2.00
N PRO A 155 -11.83 -0.06 0.93
CA PRO A 155 -10.39 0.14 0.84
C PRO A 155 -9.98 1.61 0.82
N ASP A 156 -10.86 2.46 0.28
CA ASP A 156 -10.67 3.90 0.19
C ASP A 156 -10.78 4.65 1.52
N VAL A 157 -11.37 4.02 2.54
CA VAL A 157 -11.59 4.60 3.87
C VAL A 157 -11.16 3.66 5.01
N TYR A 158 -10.27 2.72 4.73
CA TYR A 158 -9.78 1.78 5.74
C TYR A 158 -9.01 2.51 6.85
N ASP A 159 -9.60 2.60 8.04
CA ASP A 159 -9.12 3.41 9.16
C ASP A 159 -8.91 2.61 10.46
N LEU A 160 -8.98 1.28 10.39
CA LEU A 160 -8.70 0.41 11.52
C LEU A 160 -7.19 0.39 11.80
N ASN A 161 -6.82 0.37 13.08
CA ASN A 161 -5.41 0.37 13.49
C ASN A 161 -4.66 -0.91 13.09
N GLU A 162 -5.36 -2.03 12.97
CA GLU A 162 -4.78 -3.30 12.56
C GLU A 162 -4.83 -3.44 11.03
N ASN A 163 -3.83 -4.11 10.46
CA ASN A 163 -3.79 -4.40 9.02
C ASN A 163 -5.10 -5.10 8.58
N PRO A 164 -5.56 -4.85 7.33
CA PRO A 164 -6.69 -5.60 6.78
C PRO A 164 -6.40 -7.10 6.86
N PRO A 165 -7.36 -7.93 7.31
CA PRO A 165 -7.17 -9.36 7.42
C PRO A 165 -7.03 -9.98 6.03
N TYR A 166 -6.47 -11.18 5.92
CA TYR A 166 -6.26 -11.82 4.61
C TYR A 166 -7.56 -12.00 3.82
N SER A 167 -8.64 -12.31 4.54
CA SER A 167 -10.02 -12.40 4.00
C SER A 167 -10.49 -11.11 3.31
N TYR A 168 -10.04 -9.94 3.76
CA TYR A 168 -10.33 -8.65 3.15
C TYR A 168 -9.73 -8.57 1.74
N TYR A 169 -8.45 -8.89 1.60
CA TYR A 169 -7.76 -8.90 0.31
C TYR A 169 -8.40 -9.90 -0.65
N ILE A 170 -8.67 -11.12 -0.19
CA ILE A 170 -9.35 -12.14 -0.99
C ILE A 170 -10.70 -11.63 -1.50
N PHE A 171 -11.50 -10.99 -0.65
CA PHE A 171 -12.82 -10.50 -1.04
C PHE A 171 -12.75 -9.50 -2.20
N TYR A 172 -11.91 -8.47 -2.08
CA TYR A 172 -11.80 -7.46 -3.15
C TYR A 172 -11.15 -8.02 -4.41
N MET A 173 -10.18 -8.93 -4.28
CA MET A 173 -9.64 -9.65 -5.43
C MET A 173 -10.71 -10.48 -6.13
N PHE A 174 -11.44 -11.31 -5.37
CA PHE A 174 -12.51 -12.17 -5.88
C PHE A 174 -13.63 -11.37 -6.55
N ALA A 175 -14.09 -10.28 -5.92
CA ALA A 175 -15.16 -9.45 -6.46
C ALA A 175 -14.77 -8.87 -7.84
N ASN A 176 -13.57 -8.33 -7.96
CA ASN A 176 -13.09 -7.78 -9.23
C ASN A 176 -12.82 -8.88 -10.28
N ILE A 177 -12.17 -9.99 -9.91
CA ILE A 177 -11.93 -11.12 -10.83
C ILE A 177 -13.26 -11.69 -11.35
N SER A 178 -14.25 -11.85 -10.47
CA SER A 178 -15.56 -12.39 -10.84
C SER A 178 -16.27 -11.51 -11.86
N GLN A 179 -16.29 -10.20 -11.63
CA GLN A 179 -16.88 -9.23 -12.57
C GLN A 179 -16.10 -9.19 -13.90
N LEU A 180 -14.77 -9.20 -13.84
CA LEU A 180 -13.91 -9.25 -15.03
C LEU A 180 -14.18 -10.52 -15.86
N ASN A 181 -14.30 -11.67 -15.22
CA ASN A 181 -14.58 -12.93 -15.87
C ASN A 181 -15.98 -12.97 -16.47
N GLN A 182 -16.96 -12.35 -15.81
CA GLN A 182 -18.31 -12.21 -16.37
C GLN A 182 -18.32 -11.37 -17.65
N LEU A 183 -17.49 -10.31 -17.70
CA LEU A 183 -17.34 -9.46 -18.88
C LEU A 183 -16.62 -10.15 -20.06
N ARG A 184 -15.82 -11.19 -19.79
CA ARG A 184 -15.05 -11.96 -20.79
C ARG A 184 -15.81 -13.14 -21.38
N ARG A 185 -17.02 -13.43 -20.91
CA ARG A 185 -17.91 -14.47 -21.45
C ARG A 185 -18.72 -13.90 -22.61
#